data_AF-A0A7X6UDW4-F1
#
_entry.id   AF-A0A7X6UDW4-F1
#
_cell.length_a   1.000
_cell.length_b   1.000
_cell.length_c   1.000
_cell.angle_alpha   90.00
_cell.angle_beta   90.00
_cell.angle_gamma   90.00
#
_symmetry.space_group_name_H-M   'P 1'
#
loop_
_entity.id
_entity.type
_entity.pdbx_description
1 polymer ?
#
loop_
_entity_poly.entity_id
_entity_poly.type
_entity_poly.pdbx_seq_one_letter_code
_entity_poly.pdbx_strand_id
1 'polypeptide(L)'
;MHGIAPGAKLLFADAGTGDFGMAGRIIALAQAGADIIVDDITWPTEAYFQKSYTSLAIDNVRSQGISYFTSAGNSTAVGSEGASDGVPISSWQTRELRPMECPDWVVVEADVAGSPTVITEGYDCVDFDPGAAEQAYDLLTAIKSDSAQFLGSIGEPMGGITTTFEVHFYEERAGEAPHKLAALSPFGGGLPGIFGAVDVTSGTQVRMVVVRTAHDPAAPLPALYLGFIRGGDLFSERQFLGDGVHDFVGSTTFGHGGSGSALSVASLHWDDPKVLRDYSSLGPNLLIFEPVSLTVAEPSPRYETPLTVTSPQIAAVDGVRTTFFGNPANDYRFYGTSAAAPLVAAAFALTKEYAPQVSTDEREALMQVAALMNPKGPHGIDNNPYVTAGFSHENVFGAGLIDAPGMLRLLPIPGFGDDGTYSSTHNSITVSWGAHIGAPDEIELALYDVGPAPEAAVALSADDASDAGTGAVTHAASGTSFGAGDSAVSALAASARAPLGDLVQTVTLPGTATSHTFTGLTSSRSFAVTLTAVFAGGATSGSVLTGLSTAAAPAPGPAPGPGPAPVPEPDPGTVTPITDQISRTGDDDRSWMLWAGGALVLVGVVSMIWVSVRRSRRDGRGSD
;
A
#
# COMPACT_ATOMS: atom_id res chain seq x y z
N MET A 1 0.16 3.28 16.49
CA MET A 1 -0.63 2.05 16.76
C MET A 1 -1.37 2.09 18.10
N HIS A 2 -0.81 1.64 19.24
CA HIS A 2 -1.58 1.41 20.49
C HIS A 2 -2.40 2.61 21.00
N GLY A 3 -1.87 3.84 20.89
CA GLY A 3 -2.61 5.04 21.31
C GLY A 3 -3.80 5.44 20.41
N ILE A 4 -3.86 4.94 19.18
CA ILE A 4 -4.91 5.24 18.20
C ILE A 4 -5.86 4.04 18.06
N ALA A 5 -5.31 2.84 17.90
CA ALA A 5 -6.04 1.58 17.78
C ALA A 5 -5.68 0.63 18.94
N PRO A 6 -6.17 0.86 20.16
CA PRO A 6 -5.78 0.09 21.34
C PRO A 6 -6.28 -1.37 21.30
N GLY A 7 -7.34 -1.66 20.55
CA GLY A 7 -7.87 -3.02 20.34
C GLY A 7 -7.03 -3.88 19.40
N ALA A 8 -6.08 -3.27 18.65
CA ALA A 8 -5.23 -4.01 17.72
C ALA A 8 -4.22 -4.90 18.47
N LYS A 9 -4.22 -6.20 18.17
CA LYS A 9 -3.16 -7.11 18.61
C LYS A 9 -1.87 -6.78 17.85
N LEU A 10 -0.81 -6.47 18.58
CA LEU A 10 0.48 -6.12 17.98
C LEU A 10 1.37 -7.36 17.82
N LEU A 11 1.92 -7.53 16.61
CA LEU A 11 2.93 -8.52 16.27
C LEU A 11 4.21 -7.78 15.89
N PHE A 12 5.37 -8.36 16.21
CA PHE A 12 6.67 -7.74 15.97
C PHE A 12 7.61 -8.70 15.25
N ALA A 13 8.38 -8.17 14.31
CA ALA A 13 9.51 -8.82 13.68
C ALA A 13 10.61 -7.77 13.46
N ASP A 14 11.87 -8.17 13.53
CA ASP A 14 12.97 -7.32 13.02
C ASP A 14 12.90 -7.20 11.49
N ALA A 15 13.65 -6.25 10.91
CA ALA A 15 13.73 -6.07 9.45
C ALA A 15 14.68 -7.06 8.74
N GLY A 16 15.28 -8.00 9.48
CA GLY A 16 16.38 -8.84 8.98
C GLY A 16 17.68 -8.05 8.76
N THR A 17 18.56 -8.59 7.90
CA THR A 17 19.87 -7.99 7.57
C THR A 17 19.99 -7.62 6.08
N GLY A 18 18.86 -7.48 5.40
CA GLY A 18 18.78 -7.19 3.96
C GLY A 18 17.43 -7.55 3.37
N ASP A 19 17.25 -7.21 2.09
CA ASP A 19 16.02 -7.39 1.30
C ASP A 19 15.39 -8.80 1.46
N PHE A 20 16.18 -9.86 1.30
CA PHE A 20 15.69 -11.24 1.47
C PHE A 20 15.25 -11.57 2.90
N GLY A 21 15.97 -11.05 3.90
CA GLY A 21 15.61 -11.22 5.30
C GLY A 21 14.27 -10.57 5.59
N MET A 22 14.09 -9.32 5.15
CA MET A 22 12.84 -8.57 5.30
C MET A 22 11.66 -9.30 4.64
N ALA A 23 11.83 -9.79 3.42
CA ALA A 23 10.83 -10.60 2.73
C ALA A 23 10.37 -11.80 3.58
N GLY A 24 11.30 -12.54 4.20
CA GLY A 24 10.98 -13.64 5.11
C GLY A 24 10.22 -13.21 6.37
N ARG A 25 10.50 -12.02 6.90
CA ARG A 25 9.82 -11.45 8.08
C ARG A 25 8.38 -11.03 7.78
N ILE A 26 8.15 -10.49 6.59
CA ILE A 26 6.81 -10.15 6.09
C ILE A 26 5.92 -11.39 6.02
N ILE A 27 6.44 -12.48 5.42
CA ILE A 27 5.73 -13.76 5.35
C ILE A 27 5.48 -14.34 6.76
N ALA A 28 6.45 -14.26 7.67
CA ALA A 28 6.29 -14.76 9.04
C ALA A 28 5.20 -13.99 9.81
N LEU A 29 5.11 -12.66 9.64
CA LEU A 29 4.04 -11.85 10.22
C LEU A 29 2.67 -12.25 9.69
N ALA A 30 2.54 -12.43 8.37
CA ALA A 30 1.31 -12.92 7.76
C ALA A 30 0.90 -14.29 8.32
N GLN A 31 1.84 -15.24 8.42
CA GLN A 31 1.61 -16.57 9.00
C GLN A 31 1.24 -16.54 10.49
N ALA A 32 1.69 -15.52 11.22
CA ALA A 32 1.32 -15.29 12.61
C ALA A 32 -0.09 -14.67 12.77
N GLY A 33 -0.78 -14.40 11.65
CA GLY A 33 -2.13 -13.85 11.62
C GLY A 33 -2.16 -12.32 11.58
N ALA A 34 -1.16 -11.67 10.97
CA ALA A 34 -1.21 -10.23 10.75
C ALA A 34 -2.28 -9.88 9.70
N ASP A 35 -3.14 -8.93 10.05
CA ASP A 35 -4.15 -8.35 9.15
C ASP A 35 -3.64 -7.10 8.40
N ILE A 36 -2.70 -6.40 9.03
CA ILE A 36 -2.09 -5.15 8.59
C ILE A 36 -0.62 -5.23 8.97
N ILE A 37 0.27 -4.99 8.03
CA ILE A 37 1.71 -4.90 8.23
C ILE A 37 2.15 -3.47 7.97
N VAL A 38 3.05 -2.95 8.80
CA VAL A 38 3.64 -1.63 8.64
C VAL A 38 5.13 -1.68 8.93
N ASP A 39 5.93 -0.99 8.13
CA ASP A 39 7.35 -0.81 8.34
C ASP A 39 7.79 0.65 8.12
N ASP A 40 9.02 0.94 8.51
CA ASP A 40 9.71 2.21 8.31
C ASP A 40 11.16 2.03 7.82
N ILE A 41 11.44 0.92 7.14
CA ILE A 41 12.80 0.49 6.77
C ILE A 41 12.88 0.25 5.27
N THR A 42 13.75 1.00 4.60
CA THR A 42 14.17 0.70 3.22
C THR A 42 15.57 0.09 3.22
N TRP A 43 15.77 -1.01 2.51
CA TRP A 43 17.10 -1.60 2.36
C TRP A 43 17.84 -0.98 1.15
N PRO A 44 19.06 -0.46 1.33
CA PRO A 44 19.83 0.11 0.23
C PRO A 44 20.15 -0.87 -0.91
N THR A 45 20.04 -2.18 -0.65
CA THR A 45 20.28 -3.24 -1.63
C THR A 45 19.05 -3.58 -2.49
N GLU A 46 17.90 -2.98 -2.21
CA GLU A 46 16.71 -3.15 -3.05
C GLU A 46 16.95 -2.56 -4.45
N ALA A 47 16.34 -3.17 -5.46
CA ALA A 47 16.39 -2.65 -6.81
C ALA A 47 15.47 -1.42 -6.96
N TYR A 48 15.94 -0.40 -7.66
CA TYR A 48 15.12 0.76 -8.03
C TYR A 48 14.26 0.49 -9.26
N PHE A 49 14.88 -0.11 -10.29
CA PHE A 49 14.25 -0.33 -11.62
C PHE A 49 13.46 -1.63 -11.73
N GLN A 50 13.29 -2.36 -10.62
CA GLN A 50 12.66 -3.68 -10.57
C GLN A 50 12.05 -3.89 -9.18
N LYS A 51 10.92 -4.59 -9.10
CA LYS A 51 10.39 -5.08 -7.82
C LYS A 51 11.35 -6.11 -7.19
N SER A 52 11.84 -5.76 -6.00
CA SER A 52 12.76 -6.52 -5.14
C SER A 52 12.11 -7.75 -4.47
N TYR A 53 12.87 -8.53 -3.70
CA TYR A 53 12.31 -9.65 -2.94
C TYR A 53 11.30 -9.19 -1.88
N THR A 54 11.56 -8.05 -1.25
CA THR A 54 10.63 -7.38 -0.32
C THR A 54 9.35 -6.99 -1.03
N SER A 55 9.45 -6.37 -2.20
CA SER A 55 8.27 -6.00 -3.01
C SER A 55 7.40 -7.23 -3.35
N LEU A 56 8.03 -8.35 -3.71
CA LEU A 56 7.30 -9.58 -4.02
C LEU A 56 6.63 -10.21 -2.79
N ALA A 57 7.28 -10.18 -1.62
CA ALA A 57 6.67 -10.63 -0.38
C ALA A 57 5.46 -9.76 0.00
N ILE A 58 5.55 -8.45 -0.22
CA ILE A 58 4.43 -7.52 -0.03
C ILE A 58 3.28 -7.85 -0.97
N ASP A 59 3.55 -7.98 -2.27
CA ASP A 59 2.52 -8.36 -3.26
C ASP A 59 1.86 -9.70 -2.87
N ASN A 60 2.64 -10.66 -2.34
CA ASN A 60 2.13 -11.95 -1.90
C ASN A 60 1.18 -11.85 -0.70
N VAL A 61 1.51 -11.07 0.34
CA VAL A 61 0.62 -10.92 1.51
C VAL A 61 -0.60 -10.06 1.17
N ARG A 62 -0.46 -9.05 0.32
CA ARG A 62 -1.60 -8.26 -0.19
C ARG A 62 -2.59 -9.13 -0.96
N SER A 63 -2.11 -10.08 -1.77
CA SER A 63 -2.98 -11.06 -2.44
C SER A 63 -3.78 -11.96 -1.49
N GLN A 64 -3.41 -12.01 -0.20
CA GLN A 64 -4.11 -12.73 0.86
C GLN A 64 -5.05 -11.82 1.68
N GLY A 65 -5.26 -10.57 1.26
CA GLY A 65 -6.10 -9.60 1.96
C GLY A 65 -5.41 -8.91 3.14
N ILE A 66 -4.07 -8.88 3.19
CA ILE A 66 -3.30 -8.18 4.23
C ILE A 66 -2.84 -6.83 3.69
N SER A 67 -3.20 -5.74 4.36
CA SER A 67 -2.69 -4.41 3.97
C SER A 67 -1.23 -4.24 4.35
N TYR A 68 -0.47 -3.50 3.52
CA TYR A 68 0.92 -3.19 3.78
C TYR A 68 1.20 -1.70 3.62
N PHE A 69 1.65 -1.08 4.71
CA PHE A 69 2.03 0.34 4.76
C PHE A 69 3.53 0.46 4.94
N THR A 70 4.16 1.40 4.24
CA THR A 70 5.58 1.68 4.44
C THR A 70 5.83 3.18 4.46
N SER A 71 6.92 3.59 5.09
CA SER A 71 7.33 4.99 5.07
C SER A 71 7.88 5.36 3.68
N ALA A 72 7.53 6.53 3.14
CA ALA A 72 8.06 6.96 1.84
C ALA A 72 9.58 7.20 1.83
N GLY A 73 10.13 7.54 3.00
CA GLY A 73 11.53 7.88 3.21
C GLY A 73 11.73 9.35 3.54
N ASN A 74 12.87 9.66 4.16
CA ASN A 74 13.25 11.01 4.60
C ASN A 74 14.46 11.52 3.80
N SER A 75 14.42 11.34 2.46
CA SER A 75 15.59 11.49 1.60
C SER A 75 15.56 12.76 0.75
N THR A 76 14.45 13.52 0.73
CA THR A 76 14.37 14.75 -0.07
C THR A 76 15.16 15.88 0.58
N ALA A 77 15.80 16.67 -0.27
CA ALA A 77 16.44 17.92 0.07
C ALA A 77 16.24 18.89 -1.08
N VAL A 78 16.08 20.16 -0.74
CA VAL A 78 15.76 21.24 -1.67
C VAL A 78 16.96 22.15 -1.77
N GLY A 79 17.37 22.46 -3.01
CA GLY A 79 18.43 23.42 -3.24
C GLY A 79 18.03 24.83 -2.80
N SER A 80 19.02 25.65 -2.49
CA SER A 80 18.84 27.01 -1.95
C SER A 80 19.65 28.06 -2.70
N GLU A 81 20.34 27.68 -3.76
CA GLU A 81 21.20 28.55 -4.55
C GLU A 81 21.06 28.29 -6.05
N GLY A 82 21.33 29.33 -6.85
CA GLY A 82 21.42 29.21 -8.30
C GLY A 82 20.15 28.68 -8.96
N ALA A 83 20.32 27.80 -9.94
CA ALA A 83 19.21 27.13 -10.61
C ALA A 83 18.52 26.07 -9.72
N SER A 84 19.17 25.67 -8.62
CA SER A 84 18.65 24.67 -7.69
C SER A 84 17.70 25.26 -6.64
N ASP A 85 17.58 26.58 -6.53
CA ASP A 85 16.72 27.23 -5.52
C ASP A 85 15.25 26.78 -5.64
N GLY A 86 14.74 26.14 -4.58
CA GLY A 86 13.38 25.58 -4.56
C GLY A 86 13.20 24.26 -5.32
N VAL A 87 14.27 23.65 -5.84
CA VAL A 87 14.24 22.40 -6.61
C VAL A 87 14.69 21.23 -5.72
N PRO A 88 13.99 20.08 -5.72
CA PRO A 88 14.49 18.87 -5.09
C PRO A 88 15.77 18.35 -5.78
N ILE A 89 16.88 18.25 -5.04
CA ILE A 89 18.21 17.91 -5.59
C ILE A 89 18.84 16.63 -5.03
N SER A 90 18.13 15.86 -4.20
CA SER A 90 18.72 14.67 -3.54
C SER A 90 19.06 13.50 -4.46
N SER A 91 18.54 13.46 -5.70
CA SER A 91 18.78 12.35 -6.62
C SER A 91 18.89 12.80 -8.08
N TRP A 92 19.67 12.07 -8.87
CA TRP A 92 19.84 12.22 -10.30
C TRP A 92 19.67 10.85 -10.95
N GLN A 93 19.05 10.81 -12.12
CA GLN A 93 18.74 9.58 -12.83
C GLN A 93 18.91 9.80 -14.33
N THR A 94 19.34 8.76 -15.03
CA THR A 94 19.28 8.70 -16.50
C THR A 94 18.55 7.43 -16.94
N ARG A 95 17.81 7.51 -18.04
CA ARG A 95 17.16 6.35 -18.68
C ARG A 95 18.14 5.45 -19.43
N GLU A 96 19.26 6.01 -19.85
CA GLU A 96 20.30 5.31 -20.59
C GLU A 96 21.63 6.00 -20.32
N LEU A 97 22.59 5.25 -19.80
CA LEU A 97 23.97 5.69 -19.61
C LEU A 97 24.53 6.31 -20.90
N ARG A 98 25.19 7.45 -20.75
CA ARG A 98 26.03 8.05 -21.78
C ARG A 98 27.50 7.86 -21.39
N PRO A 99 28.23 6.91 -22.00
CA PRO A 99 29.63 6.70 -21.69
C PRO A 99 30.50 7.75 -22.38
N MET A 100 31.48 8.28 -21.67
CA MET A 100 32.49 9.21 -22.17
C MET A 100 33.88 8.84 -21.62
N GLU A 101 34.93 9.42 -22.20
CA GLU A 101 36.28 9.26 -21.69
C GLU A 101 36.40 9.89 -20.28
N CYS A 102 37.01 9.15 -19.34
CA CYS A 102 37.28 9.69 -18.03
C CYS A 102 38.41 10.74 -18.09
N PRO A 103 38.31 11.87 -17.37
CA PRO A 103 39.41 12.80 -17.24
C PRO A 103 40.66 12.17 -16.60
N ASP A 104 41.86 12.62 -16.99
CA ASP A 104 43.16 12.11 -16.50
C ASP A 104 43.33 12.09 -14.97
N TRP A 105 42.59 12.94 -14.25
CA TRP A 105 42.62 13.01 -12.78
C TRP A 105 41.75 11.96 -12.09
N VAL A 106 40.92 11.21 -12.84
CA VAL A 106 40.15 10.08 -12.32
C VAL A 106 41.06 8.86 -12.24
N VAL A 107 41.46 8.51 -11.02
CA VAL A 107 42.28 7.32 -10.75
C VAL A 107 41.39 6.15 -10.35
N VAL A 108 41.47 5.06 -11.12
CA VAL A 108 40.80 3.79 -10.89
C VAL A 108 41.83 2.76 -10.44
N GLU A 109 41.54 2.06 -9.33
CA GLU A 109 42.44 1.07 -8.75
C GLU A 109 41.74 -0.29 -8.69
N ALA A 110 42.44 -1.34 -9.13
CA ALA A 110 42.02 -2.71 -8.84
C ALA A 110 42.88 -3.31 -7.72
N ASP A 111 42.24 -4.08 -6.86
CA ASP A 111 42.97 -4.94 -5.93
C ASP A 111 43.50 -6.17 -6.66
N VAL A 112 44.80 -6.16 -6.96
CA VAL A 112 45.51 -7.27 -7.57
C VAL A 112 46.40 -7.90 -6.51
N ALA A 113 45.97 -9.08 -6.02
CA ALA A 113 46.67 -9.85 -4.99
C ALA A 113 46.94 -9.11 -3.66
N GLY A 114 45.99 -8.28 -3.21
CA GLY A 114 46.10 -7.53 -1.96
C GLY A 114 46.91 -6.23 -2.09
N SER A 115 47.14 -5.77 -3.31
CA SER A 115 47.85 -4.52 -3.62
C SER A 115 47.03 -3.67 -4.60
N PRO A 116 46.70 -2.42 -4.25
CA PRO A 116 46.06 -1.49 -5.17
C PRO A 116 46.95 -1.25 -6.38
N THR A 117 46.44 -1.52 -7.57
CA THR A 117 47.11 -1.31 -8.84
C THR A 117 46.26 -0.37 -9.69
N VAL A 118 46.86 0.74 -10.15
CA VAL A 118 46.17 1.68 -11.05
C VAL A 118 45.89 1.00 -12.39
N ILE A 119 44.62 1.02 -12.80
CA ILE A 119 44.20 0.57 -14.13
C ILE A 119 44.19 1.78 -15.06
N THR A 120 44.61 1.58 -16.31
CA THR A 120 44.73 2.65 -17.33
C THR A 120 43.87 2.43 -18.56
N GLU A 121 43.21 1.27 -18.69
CA GLU A 121 42.35 0.93 -19.82
C GLU A 121 41.15 0.10 -19.37
N GLY A 122 40.09 0.06 -20.18
CA GLY A 122 38.91 -0.79 -19.92
C GLY A 122 37.87 -0.20 -18.97
N TYR A 123 37.90 1.12 -18.75
CA TYR A 123 36.87 1.85 -18.03
C TYR A 123 36.47 3.14 -18.77
N ASP A 124 35.25 3.61 -18.50
CA ASP A 124 34.72 4.89 -19.00
C ASP A 124 33.91 5.60 -17.90
N CYS A 125 33.61 6.88 -18.09
CA CYS A 125 32.87 7.70 -17.14
C CYS A 125 31.46 7.99 -17.66
N VAL A 126 30.54 8.27 -16.74
CA VAL A 126 29.20 8.75 -17.07
C VAL A 126 29.25 10.22 -17.45
N ASP A 127 28.69 10.56 -18.60
CA ASP A 127 28.42 11.94 -19.00
C ASP A 127 27.11 12.44 -18.36
N PHE A 128 27.25 13.41 -17.45
CA PHE A 128 26.14 14.06 -16.75
C PHE A 128 25.51 15.22 -17.51
N ASP A 129 26.15 15.73 -18.58
CA ASP A 129 25.56 16.77 -19.43
C ASP A 129 24.73 16.11 -20.54
N PRO A 130 23.41 16.28 -20.61
CA PRO A 130 22.62 15.80 -21.74
C PRO A 130 22.88 16.59 -23.04
N GLY A 131 23.63 17.70 -22.97
CA GLY A 131 24.05 18.53 -24.08
C GLY A 131 25.29 18.03 -24.83
N ALA A 132 25.87 18.89 -25.67
CA ALA A 132 27.01 18.54 -26.52
C ALA A 132 28.38 18.75 -25.85
N ALA A 133 28.43 19.30 -24.63
CA ALA A 133 29.69 19.71 -24.02
C ALA A 133 30.41 18.58 -23.27
N GLU A 134 29.74 17.44 -23.04
CA GLU A 134 30.17 16.25 -22.25
C GLU A 134 30.81 16.61 -20.88
N GLN A 135 30.25 16.12 -19.77
CA GLN A 135 30.79 16.36 -18.44
C GLN A 135 30.80 15.09 -17.57
N ALA A 136 32.00 14.59 -17.26
CA ALA A 136 32.20 13.32 -16.52
C ALA A 136 31.81 13.35 -15.03
N TYR A 137 31.26 14.47 -14.53
CA TYR A 137 30.92 14.64 -13.12
C TYR A 137 29.71 15.54 -12.93
N ASP A 138 28.92 15.26 -11.90
CA ASP A 138 27.94 16.20 -11.35
C ASP A 138 28.59 17.01 -10.21
N LEU A 139 28.44 18.33 -10.26
CA LEU A 139 29.00 19.25 -9.26
C LEU A 139 27.95 19.57 -8.19
N LEU A 140 28.30 19.31 -6.93
CA LEU A 140 27.47 19.57 -5.76
C LEU A 140 28.14 20.60 -4.85
N THR A 141 27.41 21.61 -4.39
CA THR A 141 27.95 22.63 -3.48
C THR A 141 27.56 22.32 -2.04
N ALA A 142 28.52 21.94 -1.19
CA ALA A 142 28.26 21.60 0.20
C ALA A 142 28.10 22.86 1.08
N ILE A 143 27.05 22.93 1.88
CA ILE A 143 26.76 24.01 2.83
C ILE A 143 26.92 23.60 4.29
N LYS A 144 27.02 22.30 4.58
CA LYS A 144 27.21 21.76 5.93
C LYS A 144 28.33 20.72 5.93
N SER A 145 29.04 20.60 7.05
CA SER A 145 30.05 19.56 7.24
C SER A 145 29.42 18.36 7.94
N ASP A 146 29.24 17.25 7.23
CA ASP A 146 28.73 15.97 7.75
C ASP A 146 28.99 14.85 6.72
N SER A 147 28.48 13.64 7.01
CA SER A 147 28.53 12.48 6.13
C SER A 147 27.24 12.35 5.30
N ALA A 148 27.35 12.42 3.98
CA ALA A 148 26.25 12.15 3.05
C ALA A 148 26.17 10.64 2.75
N GLN A 149 25.02 10.02 2.99
CA GLN A 149 24.82 8.59 2.70
C GLN A 149 24.29 8.41 1.28
N PHE A 150 25.14 7.86 0.43
CA PHE A 150 24.87 7.63 -0.97
C PHE A 150 24.14 6.30 -1.21
N LEU A 151 23.24 6.32 -2.17
CA LEU A 151 22.48 5.19 -2.68
C LEU A 151 22.51 5.22 -4.21
N GLY A 152 22.79 4.09 -4.83
CA GLY A 152 22.71 3.96 -6.29
C GLY A 152 22.05 2.66 -6.72
N SER A 153 21.53 2.62 -7.95
CA SER A 153 20.95 1.41 -8.53
C SER A 153 21.18 1.36 -10.04
N ILE A 154 21.49 0.17 -10.57
CA ILE A 154 21.72 -0.10 -11.99
C ILE A 154 20.41 -0.57 -12.66
N GLY A 155 20.12 -0.03 -13.84
CA GLY A 155 19.01 -0.43 -14.71
C GLY A 155 19.24 -1.74 -15.45
N GLU A 156 19.71 -2.77 -14.74
CA GLU A 156 19.82 -4.16 -15.20
C GLU A 156 19.05 -5.07 -14.21
N PRO A 157 18.43 -6.15 -14.68
CA PRO A 157 17.61 -7.00 -13.82
C PRO A 157 18.49 -7.78 -12.83
N MET A 158 17.98 -8.01 -11.61
CA MET A 158 18.64 -8.85 -10.62
C MET A 158 18.99 -10.23 -11.22
N GLY A 159 20.22 -10.69 -10.97
CA GLY A 159 20.75 -11.93 -11.56
C GLY A 159 21.28 -11.80 -12.99
N GLY A 160 21.03 -10.68 -13.68
CA GLY A 160 21.44 -10.42 -15.06
C GLY A 160 22.32 -9.19 -15.24
N ILE A 161 22.94 -8.70 -14.18
CA ILE A 161 23.75 -7.48 -14.23
C ILE A 161 25.09 -7.80 -14.86
N THR A 162 25.38 -7.13 -15.97
CA THR A 162 26.63 -7.27 -16.71
C THR A 162 27.58 -6.11 -16.46
N THR A 163 27.06 -5.01 -15.90
CA THR A 163 27.81 -3.78 -15.67
C THR A 163 28.35 -3.72 -14.23
N THR A 164 29.54 -3.17 -14.06
CA THR A 164 30.11 -2.81 -12.76
C THR A 164 30.51 -1.34 -12.79
N PHE A 165 30.17 -0.62 -11.72
CA PHE A 165 30.47 0.79 -11.55
C PHE A 165 31.21 1.04 -10.23
N GLU A 166 31.96 2.13 -10.18
CA GLU A 166 32.49 2.76 -8.98
C GLU A 166 31.96 4.20 -8.91
N VAL A 167 31.71 4.70 -7.71
CA VAL A 167 31.35 6.11 -7.50
C VAL A 167 32.49 6.79 -6.76
N HIS A 168 33.06 7.81 -7.38
CA HIS A 168 34.13 8.61 -6.81
C HIS A 168 33.63 10.02 -6.47
N PHE A 169 34.09 10.54 -5.34
CA PHE A 169 33.87 11.92 -4.94
C PHE A 169 35.20 12.64 -4.88
N TYR A 170 35.26 13.83 -5.46
CA TYR A 170 36.44 14.70 -5.43
C TYR A 170 36.07 16.09 -4.96
N GLU A 171 36.98 16.75 -4.24
CA GLU A 171 36.91 18.16 -3.91
C GLU A 171 37.54 18.98 -5.03
N GLU A 172 36.84 20.02 -5.48
CA GLU A 172 37.37 21.04 -6.38
C GLU A 172 38.49 21.84 -5.70
N ARG A 173 39.60 22.09 -6.41
CA ARG A 173 40.67 22.97 -5.93
C ARG A 173 41.08 23.94 -7.01
N ALA A 174 41.02 25.24 -6.68
CA ALA A 174 41.33 26.29 -7.62
C ALA A 174 42.76 26.18 -8.17
N GLY A 175 42.89 25.94 -9.47
CA GLY A 175 44.19 25.85 -10.15
C GLY A 175 44.94 24.52 -9.96
N GLU A 176 44.31 23.52 -9.35
CA GLU A 176 44.89 22.20 -9.10
C GLU A 176 43.95 21.08 -9.61
N ALA A 177 44.45 19.85 -9.69
CA ALA A 177 43.59 18.69 -9.95
C ALA A 177 42.65 18.45 -8.76
N PRO A 178 41.42 17.97 -8.99
CA PRO A 178 40.50 17.64 -7.91
C PRO A 178 41.09 16.60 -6.95
N HIS A 179 40.85 16.78 -5.65
CA HIS A 179 41.36 15.89 -4.62
C HIS A 179 40.33 14.82 -4.25
N LYS A 180 40.68 13.54 -4.37
CA LYS A 180 39.77 12.42 -4.07
C LYS A 180 39.36 12.44 -2.59
N LEU A 181 38.07 12.57 -2.33
CA LEU A 181 37.46 12.49 -1.01
C LEU A 181 37.12 11.04 -0.66
N ALA A 182 36.48 10.33 -1.58
CA ALA A 182 36.04 8.97 -1.40
C ALA A 182 35.98 8.20 -2.72
N ALA A 183 36.18 6.88 -2.64
CA ALA A 183 35.71 5.92 -3.63
C ALA A 183 34.80 4.93 -2.92
N LEU A 184 33.56 4.82 -3.40
CA LEU A 184 32.65 3.81 -2.91
C LEU A 184 33.02 2.45 -3.52
N SER A 185 32.75 1.38 -2.78
CA SER A 185 33.01 0.03 -3.27
C SER A 185 32.31 -0.23 -4.60
N PRO A 186 32.93 -0.98 -5.53
CA PRO A 186 32.30 -1.27 -6.81
C PRO A 186 30.93 -1.94 -6.64
N PHE A 187 29.97 -1.60 -7.49
CA PHE A 187 28.64 -2.18 -7.50
C PHE A 187 28.26 -2.68 -8.88
N GLY A 188 27.64 -3.86 -8.91
CA GLY A 188 27.44 -4.64 -10.11
C GLY A 188 27.40 -6.15 -9.81
N GLY A 189 27.00 -6.95 -10.80
CA GLY A 189 27.00 -8.41 -10.70
C GLY A 189 25.72 -9.02 -10.07
N GLY A 190 25.73 -9.34 -8.78
CA GLY A 190 24.62 -10.09 -8.16
C GLY A 190 23.41 -9.23 -7.79
N LEU A 191 23.66 -7.98 -7.38
CA LEU A 191 22.65 -7.03 -6.90
C LEU A 191 22.89 -5.67 -7.57
N PRO A 192 21.83 -4.94 -7.94
CA PRO A 192 21.95 -3.70 -8.70
C PRO A 192 22.27 -2.48 -7.83
N GLY A 193 22.16 -2.60 -6.50
CA GLY A 193 22.27 -1.50 -5.56
C GLY A 193 23.69 -1.28 -5.02
N ILE A 194 23.99 -0.02 -4.68
CA ILE A 194 25.15 0.39 -3.88
C ILE A 194 24.71 1.24 -2.71
N PHE A 195 25.44 1.10 -1.61
CA PHE A 195 25.38 2.00 -0.48
C PHE A 195 26.79 2.44 -0.09
N GLY A 196 26.94 3.70 0.27
CA GLY A 196 28.19 4.23 0.78
C GLY A 196 28.01 5.57 1.44
N ALA A 197 29.11 6.19 1.84
CA ALA A 197 29.08 7.52 2.41
C ALA A 197 30.27 8.33 1.92
N VAL A 198 30.09 9.65 1.88
CA VAL A 198 31.13 10.62 1.63
C VAL A 198 31.06 11.70 2.70
N ASP A 199 32.20 11.96 3.35
CA ASP A 199 32.32 13.08 4.27
C ASP A 199 32.62 14.35 3.47
N VAL A 200 31.83 15.39 3.72
CA VAL A 200 31.96 16.68 3.05
C VAL A 200 32.20 17.79 4.07
N THR A 201 32.85 18.86 3.62
CA THR A 201 33.05 20.06 4.44
C THR A 201 32.23 21.21 3.86
N SER A 202 31.63 22.02 4.74
CA SER A 202 30.91 23.23 4.34
C SER A 202 31.80 24.14 3.49
N GLY A 203 31.26 24.63 2.37
CA GLY A 203 31.96 25.45 1.38
C GLY A 203 32.71 24.67 0.30
N THR A 204 32.81 23.35 0.41
CA THR A 204 33.47 22.52 -0.61
C THR A 204 32.55 22.29 -1.82
N GLN A 205 33.09 22.48 -3.02
CA GLN A 205 32.48 21.98 -4.25
C GLN A 205 32.93 20.52 -4.47
N VAL A 206 31.97 19.62 -4.57
CA VAL A 206 32.18 18.18 -4.67
C VAL A 206 31.80 17.70 -6.06
N ARG A 207 32.76 17.11 -6.78
CA ARG A 207 32.53 16.39 -8.04
C ARG A 207 32.17 14.95 -7.75
N MET A 208 30.96 14.54 -8.11
CA MET A 208 30.54 13.15 -8.12
C MET A 208 30.80 12.56 -9.52
N VAL A 209 31.68 11.57 -9.61
CA VAL A 209 32.04 10.86 -10.84
C VAL A 209 31.55 9.43 -10.73
N VAL A 210 30.89 8.92 -11.76
CA VAL A 210 30.54 7.50 -11.86
C VAL A 210 31.40 6.88 -12.96
N VAL A 211 32.15 5.84 -12.58
CA VAL A 211 33.09 5.13 -13.46
C VAL A 211 32.54 3.75 -13.75
N ARG A 212 32.40 3.36 -15.00
CA ARG A 212 32.06 2.00 -15.41
C ARG A 212 33.34 1.20 -15.61
N THR A 213 33.53 0.17 -14.80
CA THR A 213 34.77 -0.64 -14.77
C THR A 213 34.63 -2.01 -15.43
N ALA A 214 33.40 -2.44 -15.73
CA ALA A 214 33.12 -3.62 -16.55
C ALA A 214 31.73 -3.50 -17.19
N HIS A 215 31.55 -4.07 -18.38
CA HIS A 215 30.24 -4.26 -19.03
C HIS A 215 30.31 -5.39 -20.07
N ASP A 216 29.16 -5.94 -20.46
CA ASP A 216 29.05 -6.74 -21.68
C ASP A 216 28.77 -5.79 -22.87
N PRO A 217 29.66 -5.70 -23.88
CA PRO A 217 29.46 -4.83 -25.04
C PRO A 217 28.24 -5.21 -25.89
N ALA A 218 27.68 -6.42 -25.72
CA ALA A 218 26.45 -6.84 -26.39
C ALA A 218 25.19 -6.47 -25.60
N ALA A 219 25.31 -6.08 -24.32
CA ALA A 219 24.18 -5.67 -23.50
C ALA A 219 23.79 -4.19 -23.79
N PRO A 220 22.50 -3.84 -23.68
CA PRO A 220 22.07 -2.45 -23.74
C PRO A 220 22.72 -1.60 -22.64
N LEU A 221 22.91 -0.31 -22.90
CA LEU A 221 23.39 0.63 -21.89
C LEU A 221 22.35 0.75 -20.77
N PRO A 222 22.74 0.61 -19.50
CA PRO A 222 21.79 0.59 -18.39
C PRO A 222 21.30 2.00 -18.02
N ALA A 223 20.09 2.08 -17.47
CA ALA A 223 19.67 3.25 -16.70
C ALA A 223 20.46 3.35 -15.39
N LEU A 224 20.51 4.52 -14.77
CA LEU A 224 21.12 4.71 -13.45
C LEU A 224 20.23 5.56 -12.56
N TYR A 225 20.15 5.18 -11.28
CA TYR A 225 19.63 6.01 -10.21
C TYR A 225 20.79 6.30 -9.25
N LEU A 226 21.01 7.57 -8.92
CA LEU A 226 22.02 8.02 -7.97
C LEU A 226 21.35 8.99 -7.00
N GLY A 227 21.53 8.84 -5.69
CA GLY A 227 20.95 9.77 -4.74
C GLY A 227 21.49 9.64 -3.33
N PHE A 228 20.99 10.51 -2.45
CA PHE A 228 21.36 10.50 -1.04
C PHE A 228 20.17 10.04 -0.20
N ILE A 229 20.29 8.89 0.47
CA ILE A 229 19.26 8.40 1.40
C ILE A 229 19.27 9.20 2.71
N ARG A 230 20.42 9.81 3.06
CA ARG A 230 20.58 10.81 4.13
C ARG A 230 21.65 11.83 3.70
N GLY A 231 21.51 13.07 4.17
CA GLY A 231 22.51 14.11 3.94
C GLY A 231 22.42 14.80 2.56
N GLY A 232 21.31 14.66 1.83
CA GLY A 232 21.05 15.49 0.65
C GLY A 232 20.99 16.99 0.99
N ASP A 233 20.52 17.33 2.21
CA ASP A 233 20.42 18.69 2.73
C ASP A 233 21.77 19.30 3.15
N LEU A 234 22.85 18.55 2.96
CA LEU A 234 24.22 19.05 3.06
C LEU A 234 24.60 19.87 1.82
N PHE A 235 23.85 19.77 0.72
CA PHE A 235 24.14 20.46 -0.54
C PHE A 235 23.12 21.59 -0.80
N SER A 236 23.57 22.77 -1.22
CA SER A 236 22.71 23.88 -1.64
C SER A 236 22.40 23.87 -3.13
N GLU A 237 23.29 23.29 -3.93
CA GLU A 237 23.21 23.32 -5.38
C GLU A 237 23.68 21.98 -5.96
N ARG A 238 22.98 21.56 -7.01
CA ARG A 238 23.41 20.54 -7.97
C ARG A 238 23.48 21.18 -9.34
N GLN A 239 24.57 20.95 -10.06
CA GLN A 239 24.74 21.52 -11.40
C GLN A 239 23.73 20.96 -12.41
N PHE A 240 23.52 19.63 -12.43
CA PHE A 240 22.64 19.01 -13.41
C PHE A 240 21.26 18.68 -12.86
N LEU A 241 20.27 19.50 -13.22
CA LEU A 241 18.86 19.34 -12.81
C LEU A 241 18.03 18.49 -13.78
N GLY A 242 18.69 17.83 -14.73
CA GLY A 242 18.04 17.02 -15.76
C GLY A 242 17.30 17.87 -16.83
N ASP A 243 16.89 17.21 -17.91
CA ASP A 243 16.14 17.81 -19.02
C ASP A 243 14.67 17.34 -19.06
N GLY A 244 14.27 16.47 -18.13
CA GLY A 244 12.93 15.89 -18.04
C GLY A 244 12.62 14.87 -19.14
N VAL A 245 13.61 14.50 -19.96
CA VAL A 245 13.45 13.57 -21.09
C VAL A 245 14.40 12.40 -20.96
N HIS A 246 15.70 12.68 -20.85
CA HIS A 246 16.78 11.72 -20.67
C HIS A 246 17.16 11.61 -19.20
N ASP A 247 17.30 12.77 -18.55
CA ASP A 247 17.77 12.90 -17.18
C ASP A 247 16.71 13.52 -16.28
N PHE A 248 16.63 13.02 -15.04
CA PHE A 248 15.63 13.40 -14.05
C PHE A 248 16.31 13.67 -12.71
N VAL A 249 15.82 14.68 -11.99
CA VAL A 249 16.33 15.05 -10.66
C VAL A 249 15.19 15.03 -9.64
N GLY A 250 15.49 14.61 -8.41
CA GLY A 250 14.67 14.93 -7.24
C GLY A 250 13.72 13.85 -6.71
N SER A 251 13.35 12.83 -7.48
CA SER A 251 12.57 11.68 -6.95
C SER A 251 13.43 10.82 -6.03
N THR A 252 12.95 10.50 -4.83
CA THR A 252 13.72 9.83 -3.77
C THR A 252 12.98 8.71 -3.04
N THR A 253 11.75 8.39 -3.42
CA THR A 253 11.14 7.10 -3.04
C THR A 253 11.95 5.97 -3.67
N PHE A 254 12.21 4.89 -2.93
CA PHE A 254 13.15 3.85 -3.33
C PHE A 254 12.69 2.46 -2.89
N GLY A 255 13.13 1.41 -3.58
CA GLY A 255 12.82 0.03 -3.24
C GLY A 255 11.31 -0.22 -3.19
N HIS A 256 10.85 -1.04 -2.25
CA HIS A 256 9.43 -1.33 -2.09
C HIS A 256 8.55 -0.10 -1.81
N GLY A 257 9.09 0.96 -1.20
CA GLY A 257 8.39 2.23 -0.99
C GLY A 257 8.16 3.05 -2.27
N GLY A 258 8.87 2.73 -3.34
CA GLY A 258 8.69 3.31 -4.68
C GLY A 258 8.18 2.32 -5.73
N SER A 259 8.10 1.02 -5.42
CA SER A 259 7.76 -0.02 -6.43
C SER A 259 6.26 -0.21 -6.66
N GLY A 260 5.41 0.45 -5.87
CA GLY A 260 3.96 0.31 -5.91
C GLY A 260 3.44 -0.99 -5.30
N SER A 261 4.30 -1.78 -4.66
CA SER A 261 3.89 -2.98 -3.91
C SER A 261 3.19 -2.64 -2.60
N ALA A 262 3.64 -1.60 -1.90
CA ALA A 262 3.08 -1.12 -0.64
C ALA A 262 2.30 0.19 -0.79
N LEU A 263 1.52 0.55 0.23
CA LEU A 263 1.01 1.90 0.45
C LEU A 263 2.08 2.74 1.15
N SER A 264 2.90 3.43 0.34
CA SER A 264 3.95 4.35 0.77
C SER A 264 3.36 5.65 1.30
N VAL A 265 3.85 6.11 2.46
CA VAL A 265 3.25 7.21 3.22
C VAL A 265 4.18 8.43 3.30
N ALA A 266 3.73 9.55 2.73
CA ALA A 266 4.36 10.87 2.82
C ALA A 266 4.18 11.49 4.22
N SER A 267 5.06 12.43 4.57
CA SER A 267 5.06 13.10 5.86
C SER A 267 4.65 14.58 5.75
N LEU A 268 3.66 14.98 6.55
CA LEU A 268 3.19 16.36 6.69
C LEU A 268 3.44 16.88 8.11
N HIS A 269 3.49 18.19 8.26
CA HIS A 269 3.55 18.84 9.57
C HIS A 269 2.31 18.52 10.42
N TRP A 270 2.50 18.15 11.69
CA TRP A 270 1.39 17.82 12.59
C TRP A 270 0.59 19.03 13.07
N ASP A 271 1.24 20.19 13.16
CA ASP A 271 0.67 21.46 13.62
C ASP A 271 0.11 22.31 12.49
N ASP A 272 0.60 22.10 11.27
CA ASP A 272 0.01 22.60 10.02
C ASP A 272 -0.05 21.48 8.96
N PRO A 273 -1.10 20.64 8.96
CA PRO A 273 -1.19 19.44 8.12
C PRO A 273 -1.34 19.71 6.62
N LYS A 274 -1.14 20.95 6.18
CA LYS A 274 -1.02 21.35 4.77
C LYS A 274 0.42 21.47 4.33
N VAL A 275 1.37 21.54 5.25
CA VAL A 275 2.78 21.76 4.93
C VAL A 275 3.46 20.40 4.82
N LEU A 276 4.00 20.10 3.64
CA LEU A 276 4.87 18.95 3.42
C LEU A 276 6.12 19.08 4.29
N ARG A 277 6.60 17.98 4.85
CA ARG A 277 7.93 17.95 5.44
C ARG A 277 8.98 17.96 4.33
N ASP A 278 9.93 18.89 4.39
CA ASP A 278 10.97 19.06 3.35
C ASP A 278 11.76 17.76 3.07
N TYR A 279 11.89 16.89 4.06
CA TYR A 279 12.58 15.60 3.92
C TYR A 279 11.71 14.50 3.29
N SER A 280 10.39 14.67 3.19
CA SER A 280 9.46 13.63 2.74
C SER A 280 9.77 13.24 1.30
N SER A 281 10.13 11.98 1.10
CA SER A 281 10.54 11.47 -0.21
C SER A 281 9.46 11.62 -1.28
N LEU A 282 9.90 11.92 -2.50
CA LEU A 282 9.06 12.20 -3.66
C LEU A 282 9.16 11.08 -4.69
N GLY A 283 8.07 10.81 -5.41
CA GLY A 283 8.10 9.99 -6.63
C GLY A 283 8.19 10.85 -7.90
N PRO A 284 7.95 10.28 -9.08
CA PRO A 284 7.63 8.88 -9.32
C PRO A 284 8.89 8.01 -9.36
N ASN A 285 8.69 6.69 -9.39
CA ASN A 285 9.72 5.69 -9.70
C ASN A 285 9.52 5.11 -11.10
N LEU A 286 10.58 4.53 -11.66
CA LEU A 286 10.55 3.87 -12.97
C LEU A 286 10.90 2.38 -12.83
N LEU A 287 9.99 1.50 -13.23
CA LEU A 287 10.25 0.06 -13.33
C LEU A 287 10.50 -0.32 -14.79
N ILE A 288 11.64 -0.94 -15.05
CA ILE A 288 12.08 -1.35 -16.38
C ILE A 288 11.93 -2.87 -16.56
N PHE A 289 12.00 -3.64 -15.47
CA PHE A 289 11.94 -5.10 -15.50
C PHE A 289 10.76 -5.64 -14.70
N GLU A 290 10.24 -6.79 -15.13
CA GLU A 290 9.29 -7.58 -14.34
C GLU A 290 9.87 -7.94 -12.96
N PRO A 291 9.03 -8.23 -11.95
CA PRO A 291 9.50 -8.56 -10.60
C PRO A 291 10.55 -9.67 -10.58
N VAL A 292 11.43 -9.65 -9.59
CA VAL A 292 12.42 -10.72 -9.41
C VAL A 292 11.73 -12.08 -9.30
N SER A 293 12.26 -13.09 -10.01
CA SER A 293 11.72 -14.45 -9.94
C SER A 293 12.31 -15.23 -8.75
N LEU A 294 11.45 -15.86 -7.96
CA LEU A 294 11.87 -16.78 -6.89
C LEU A 294 12.05 -18.22 -7.38
N THR A 295 11.54 -18.55 -8.56
CA THR A 295 11.46 -19.93 -9.08
C THR A 295 12.39 -20.17 -10.25
N VAL A 296 12.81 -19.10 -10.94
CA VAL A 296 13.68 -19.16 -12.11
C VAL A 296 14.97 -18.41 -11.77
N ALA A 297 16.11 -19.04 -12.05
CA ALA A 297 17.42 -18.43 -11.82
C ALA A 297 17.81 -17.39 -12.88
N GLU A 298 17.07 -17.35 -14.00
CA GLU A 298 17.28 -16.41 -15.09
C GLU A 298 16.78 -15.01 -14.73
N PRO A 299 17.42 -13.95 -15.27
CA PRO A 299 17.01 -12.58 -15.03
C PRO A 299 15.59 -12.32 -15.56
N SER A 300 14.80 -11.53 -14.83
CA SER A 300 13.44 -11.19 -15.26
C SER A 300 13.45 -10.39 -16.56
N PRO A 301 12.47 -10.60 -17.45
CA PRO A 301 12.40 -9.89 -18.70
C PRO A 301 12.13 -8.39 -18.49
N ARG A 302 12.53 -7.60 -19.48
CA ARG A 302 12.23 -6.17 -19.58
C ARG A 302 10.77 -5.98 -19.98
N TYR A 303 10.08 -4.99 -19.41
CA TYR A 303 8.78 -4.56 -19.91
C TYR A 303 8.89 -4.02 -21.34
N GLU A 304 7.88 -4.29 -22.18
CA GLU A 304 7.78 -3.66 -23.50
C GLU A 304 7.72 -2.13 -23.41
N THR A 305 7.00 -1.63 -22.39
CA THR A 305 6.96 -0.21 -22.02
C THR A 305 7.29 -0.09 -20.53
N PRO A 306 8.35 0.64 -20.14
CA PRO A 306 8.66 0.87 -18.74
C PRO A 306 7.48 1.47 -17.96
N LEU A 307 7.28 1.01 -16.73
CA LEU A 307 6.18 1.45 -15.88
C LEU A 307 6.63 2.63 -15.02
N THR A 308 5.92 3.76 -15.11
CA THR A 308 6.08 4.85 -14.15
C THR A 308 5.12 4.61 -12.98
N VAL A 309 5.66 4.53 -11.77
CA VAL A 309 4.90 4.27 -10.55
C VAL A 309 4.80 5.57 -9.77
N THR A 310 3.57 6.03 -9.57
CA THR A 310 3.28 7.15 -8.66
C THR A 310 3.58 6.72 -7.22
N SER A 311 4.36 7.54 -6.52
CA SER A 311 4.68 7.39 -5.11
C SER A 311 4.92 8.77 -4.50
N PRO A 312 4.66 8.98 -3.20
CA PRO A 312 3.96 8.09 -2.27
C PRO A 312 2.49 7.86 -2.67
N GLN A 313 1.80 6.89 -2.03
CA GLN A 313 0.39 6.61 -2.32
C GLN A 313 -0.59 7.43 -1.46
N ILE A 314 -0.16 7.87 -0.28
CA ILE A 314 -0.97 8.72 0.62
C ILE A 314 -0.05 9.56 1.50
N ALA A 315 -0.58 10.62 2.11
CA ALA A 315 0.14 11.44 3.08
C ALA A 315 -0.50 11.36 4.47
N ALA A 316 0.33 11.51 5.50
CA ALA A 316 -0.12 11.64 6.88
C ALA A 316 0.78 12.59 7.66
N VAL A 317 0.25 13.12 8.76
CA VAL A 317 1.04 13.93 9.68
C VAL A 317 2.09 13.07 10.40
N ASP A 318 3.24 13.68 10.68
CA ASP A 318 4.23 13.13 11.60
C ASP A 318 4.04 13.68 13.02
N GLY A 319 5.13 13.80 13.79
CA GLY A 319 5.13 14.46 15.10
C GLY A 319 4.23 13.78 16.11
N VAL A 320 4.00 12.47 15.96
CA VAL A 320 3.08 11.70 16.79
C VAL A 320 3.58 11.70 18.24
N ARG A 321 2.67 11.98 19.19
CA ARG A 321 3.01 11.93 20.62
C ARG A 321 3.25 10.48 21.01
N THR A 322 4.36 10.22 21.68
CA THR A 322 4.71 8.89 22.17
C THR A 322 5.07 8.94 23.65
N THR A 323 4.76 7.87 24.38
CA THR A 323 5.12 7.70 25.79
C THR A 323 6.29 6.73 25.99
N PHE A 324 6.94 6.32 24.90
CA PHE A 324 7.94 5.23 24.89
C PHE A 324 9.38 5.73 24.73
N PHE A 325 9.59 6.76 23.90
CA PHE A 325 10.92 7.35 23.70
C PHE A 325 11.07 8.60 24.57
N GLY A 326 11.96 8.56 25.57
CA GLY A 326 12.31 9.72 26.41
C GLY A 326 11.77 9.68 27.85
N ASN A 327 11.96 10.79 28.58
CA ASN A 327 11.50 10.93 29.97
C ASN A 327 9.97 11.14 29.99
N PRO A 328 9.18 10.34 30.73
CA PRO A 328 7.72 10.45 30.81
C PRO A 328 7.20 11.79 31.34
N ALA A 329 8.07 12.68 31.84
CA ALA A 329 7.72 14.03 32.24
C ALA A 329 7.49 15.02 31.07
N ASN A 330 7.89 14.68 29.83
CA ASN A 330 7.75 15.54 28.65
C ASN A 330 6.87 14.90 27.57
N ASP A 331 6.08 15.71 26.86
CA ASP A 331 5.39 15.31 25.64
C ASP A 331 6.39 15.07 24.50
N TYR A 332 6.92 13.86 24.40
CA TYR A 332 7.81 13.49 23.30
C TYR A 332 7.03 13.29 22.00
N ARG A 333 7.52 13.89 20.92
CA ARG A 333 7.00 13.73 19.56
C ARG A 333 8.02 13.03 18.68
N PHE A 334 7.55 12.04 17.92
CA PHE A 334 8.34 11.32 16.93
C PHE A 334 8.02 11.82 15.52
N TYR A 335 9.05 12.15 14.74
CA TYR A 335 8.94 12.80 13.43
C TYR A 335 9.48 11.90 12.31
N GLY A 336 9.11 12.19 11.07
CA GLY A 336 9.52 11.42 9.88
C GLY A 336 8.35 10.71 9.20
N THR A 337 8.57 10.25 7.96
CA THR A 337 7.65 9.28 7.32
C THR A 337 7.48 8.02 8.17
N SER A 338 8.52 7.66 8.94
CA SER A 338 8.51 6.59 9.95
C SER A 338 7.44 6.78 11.03
N ALA A 339 7.04 8.02 11.32
CA ALA A 339 5.95 8.35 12.23
C ALA A 339 4.58 8.36 11.51
N ALA A 340 4.55 8.81 10.26
CA ALA A 340 3.35 8.94 9.44
C ALA A 340 2.77 7.56 9.03
N ALA A 341 3.61 6.61 8.60
CA ALA A 341 3.18 5.27 8.20
C ALA A 341 2.38 4.50 9.28
N PRO A 342 2.85 4.38 10.55
CA PRO A 342 2.08 3.73 11.61
C PRO A 342 0.88 4.56 12.09
N LEU A 343 0.74 5.83 11.71
CA LEU A 343 -0.49 6.58 11.92
C LEU A 343 -1.58 6.12 10.95
N VAL A 344 -1.24 6.03 9.65
CA VAL A 344 -2.14 5.52 8.60
C VAL A 344 -2.59 4.10 8.93
N ALA A 345 -1.64 3.21 9.25
CA ALA A 345 -1.95 1.83 9.60
C ALA A 345 -2.89 1.73 10.83
N ALA A 346 -2.75 2.62 11.81
CA ALA A 346 -3.62 2.64 12.98
C ALA A 346 -5.04 3.11 12.64
N ALA A 347 -5.18 4.17 11.83
CA ALA A 347 -6.48 4.62 11.36
C ALA A 347 -7.17 3.55 10.50
N PHE A 348 -6.40 2.86 9.65
CA PHE A 348 -6.89 1.74 8.85
C PHE A 348 -7.34 0.54 9.70
N ALA A 349 -6.66 0.26 10.82
CA ALA A 349 -7.09 -0.78 11.76
C ALA A 349 -8.46 -0.46 12.38
N LEU A 350 -8.73 0.81 12.71
CA LEU A 350 -10.04 1.23 13.23
C LEU A 350 -11.15 1.06 12.19
N THR A 351 -10.88 1.28 10.91
CA THR A 351 -11.88 1.07 9.86
C THR A 351 -12.13 -0.42 9.58
N LYS A 352 -11.14 -1.28 9.82
CA LYS A 352 -11.33 -2.74 9.86
C LYS A 352 -12.18 -3.19 11.05
N GLU A 353 -11.98 -2.61 12.23
CA GLU A 353 -12.83 -2.87 13.40
C GLU A 353 -14.27 -2.41 13.17
N TYR A 354 -14.46 -1.23 12.55
CA TYR A 354 -15.77 -0.67 12.25
C TYR A 354 -16.54 -1.49 11.21
N ALA A 355 -15.91 -1.81 10.08
CA ALA A 355 -16.54 -2.50 8.95
C ALA A 355 -15.70 -3.74 8.53
N PRO A 356 -15.77 -4.84 9.31
CA PRO A 356 -15.00 -6.06 9.03
C PRO A 356 -15.42 -6.78 7.75
N GLN A 357 -16.65 -6.55 7.29
CA GLN A 357 -17.22 -7.09 6.04
C GLN A 357 -16.65 -6.45 4.77
N VAL A 358 -16.05 -5.27 4.87
CA VAL A 358 -15.40 -4.59 3.74
C VAL A 358 -14.08 -5.29 3.45
N SER A 359 -13.84 -5.65 2.19
CA SER A 359 -12.58 -6.28 1.80
C SER A 359 -11.39 -5.34 2.00
N THR A 360 -10.20 -5.89 2.13
CA THR A 360 -8.99 -5.08 2.34
C THR A 360 -8.73 -4.13 1.17
N ASP A 361 -8.80 -4.61 -0.06
CA ASP A 361 -8.57 -3.80 -1.27
C ASP A 361 -9.60 -2.67 -1.39
N GLU A 362 -10.88 -2.97 -1.12
CA GLU A 362 -11.94 -1.96 -1.09
C GLU A 362 -11.67 -0.91 0.00
N ARG A 363 -11.26 -1.32 1.20
CA ARG A 363 -10.91 -0.40 2.29
C ARG A 363 -9.73 0.50 1.93
N GLU A 364 -8.70 -0.02 1.27
CA GLU A 364 -7.56 0.76 0.77
C GLU A 364 -8.00 1.78 -0.30
N ALA A 365 -8.87 1.38 -1.23
CA ALA A 365 -9.43 2.27 -2.23
C ALA A 365 -10.27 3.39 -1.58
N LEU A 366 -11.16 3.06 -0.64
CA LEU A 366 -11.97 4.04 0.09
C LEU A 366 -11.10 5.01 0.90
N MET A 367 -9.98 4.55 1.45
CA MET A 367 -9.01 5.42 2.13
C MET A 367 -8.43 6.49 1.19
N GLN A 368 -8.01 6.09 -0.01
CA GLN A 368 -7.46 7.01 -1.00
C GLN A 368 -8.55 7.95 -1.54
N VAL A 369 -9.77 7.44 -1.79
CA VAL A 369 -10.91 8.28 -2.21
C VAL A 369 -11.26 9.31 -1.14
N ALA A 370 -11.30 8.93 0.14
CA ALA A 370 -11.56 9.86 1.23
C ALA A 370 -10.52 11.00 1.26
N ALA A 371 -9.24 10.67 1.11
CA ALA A 371 -8.17 11.67 1.03
C ALA A 371 -8.35 12.61 -0.18
N LEU A 372 -8.63 12.06 -1.37
CA LEU A 372 -8.84 12.81 -2.62
C LEU A 372 -10.07 13.72 -2.59
N MET A 373 -11.11 13.35 -1.83
CA MET A 373 -12.34 14.14 -1.68
C MET A 373 -12.18 15.33 -0.72
N ASN A 374 -11.03 15.46 -0.05
CA ASN A 374 -10.78 16.51 0.93
C ASN A 374 -9.84 17.65 0.46
N PRO A 375 -9.84 18.16 -0.79
CA PRO A 375 -8.94 19.24 -1.17
C PRO A 375 -9.38 20.61 -0.62
N LYS A 376 -10.63 20.73 -0.12
CA LYS A 376 -11.22 21.98 0.40
C LYS A 376 -11.67 21.92 1.87
N GLY A 377 -11.42 20.83 2.58
CA GLY A 377 -11.65 20.81 4.02
C GLY A 377 -10.66 21.72 4.76
N PRO A 378 -10.83 21.91 6.08
CA PRO A 378 -9.92 22.75 6.88
C PRO A 378 -8.44 22.31 6.79
N HIS A 379 -8.17 21.08 6.34
CA HIS A 379 -6.85 20.48 6.17
C HIS A 379 -6.56 19.99 4.73
N GLY A 380 -7.31 20.46 3.72
CA GLY A 380 -7.03 20.12 2.33
C GLY A 380 -5.65 20.63 1.87
N ILE A 381 -4.91 19.78 1.17
CA ILE A 381 -3.59 20.08 0.63
C ILE A 381 -3.77 20.61 -0.81
N ASP A 382 -3.55 21.90 -1.03
CA ASP A 382 -3.62 22.53 -2.36
C ASP A 382 -2.30 23.24 -2.75
N ASN A 383 -1.28 23.14 -1.90
CA ASN A 383 -0.03 23.91 -1.92
C ASN A 383 1.19 23.04 -2.27
N ASN A 384 1.16 22.31 -3.39
CA ASN A 384 2.34 21.57 -3.86
C ASN A 384 3.53 22.53 -4.10
N PRO A 385 4.62 22.44 -3.30
CA PRO A 385 5.74 23.36 -3.43
C PRO A 385 6.62 23.09 -4.66
N TYR A 386 6.45 21.93 -5.31
CA TYR A 386 7.35 21.44 -6.36
C TYR A 386 6.72 21.41 -7.76
N VAL A 387 5.58 22.08 -7.96
CA VAL A 387 4.93 22.17 -9.28
C VAL A 387 5.86 22.80 -10.32
N THR A 388 6.60 23.84 -9.93
CA THR A 388 7.57 24.51 -10.82
C THR A 388 8.79 23.65 -11.14
N ALA A 389 9.10 22.67 -10.28
CA ALA A 389 10.13 21.66 -10.50
C ALA A 389 9.60 20.42 -11.26
N GLY A 390 8.35 20.45 -11.74
CA GLY A 390 7.76 19.39 -12.57
C GLY A 390 7.13 18.23 -11.80
N PHE A 391 7.02 18.31 -10.47
CA PHE A 391 6.39 17.26 -9.67
C PHE A 391 4.86 17.43 -9.63
N SER A 392 4.13 16.38 -10.01
CA SER A 392 2.67 16.33 -9.87
C SER A 392 2.27 16.29 -8.39
N HIS A 393 1.03 16.68 -8.08
CA HIS A 393 0.50 16.58 -6.72
C HIS A 393 0.57 15.14 -6.19
N GLU A 394 0.26 14.16 -7.04
CA GLU A 394 0.28 12.74 -6.68
C GLU A 394 1.67 12.23 -6.33
N ASN A 395 2.72 12.74 -6.99
CA ASN A 395 4.11 12.35 -6.71
C ASN A 395 4.71 13.02 -5.46
N VAL A 396 3.92 13.90 -4.80
CA VAL A 396 4.31 14.61 -3.57
C VAL A 396 3.45 14.16 -2.39
N PHE A 397 2.15 14.00 -2.60
CA PHE A 397 1.16 13.72 -1.55
C PHE A 397 0.39 12.42 -1.74
N GLY A 398 0.59 11.71 -2.85
CA GLY A 398 -0.27 10.59 -3.24
C GLY A 398 -1.72 11.03 -3.39
N ALA A 399 -2.63 10.27 -2.78
CA ALA A 399 -4.05 10.60 -2.70
C ALA A 399 -4.37 11.83 -1.81
N GLY A 400 -3.38 12.38 -1.10
CA GLY A 400 -3.56 13.49 -0.14
C GLY A 400 -3.49 13.04 1.31
N LEU A 401 -3.84 13.93 2.24
CA LEU A 401 -3.86 13.66 3.68
C LEU A 401 -4.93 12.60 4.01
N ILE A 402 -4.57 11.57 4.78
CA ILE A 402 -5.52 10.59 5.30
C ILE A 402 -6.70 11.28 6.03
N ASP A 403 -7.92 10.93 5.63
CA ASP A 403 -9.16 11.48 6.19
C ASP A 403 -10.01 10.37 6.85
N ALA A 404 -9.69 10.04 8.11
CA ALA A 404 -10.44 9.01 8.84
C ALA A 404 -11.95 9.33 8.99
N PRO A 405 -12.37 10.58 9.30
CA PRO A 405 -13.78 10.96 9.21
C PRO A 405 -14.40 10.78 7.82
N GLY A 406 -13.68 11.13 6.76
CA GLY A 406 -14.08 10.88 5.37
C GLY A 406 -14.26 9.40 5.09
N MET A 407 -13.34 8.55 5.55
CA MET A 407 -13.46 7.10 5.44
C MET A 407 -14.72 6.57 6.14
N LEU A 408 -15.02 7.04 7.36
CA LEU A 408 -16.23 6.65 8.08
C LEU A 408 -17.52 7.00 7.31
N ARG A 409 -17.50 8.07 6.50
CA ARG A 409 -18.62 8.41 5.61
C ARG A 409 -18.69 7.50 4.39
N LEU A 410 -17.57 6.98 3.91
CA LEU A 410 -17.57 6.11 2.73
C LEU A 410 -17.89 4.65 3.07
N LEU A 411 -17.60 4.23 4.30
CA LEU A 411 -17.84 2.88 4.78
C LEU A 411 -19.34 2.61 5.00
N PRO A 412 -19.79 1.36 4.77
CA PRO A 412 -21.15 0.95 5.07
C PRO A 412 -21.43 1.01 6.59
N ILE A 413 -22.70 1.18 6.95
CA ILE A 413 -23.12 1.21 8.36
C ILE A 413 -22.98 -0.21 8.96
N PRO A 414 -22.26 -0.38 10.09
CA PRO A 414 -22.17 -1.66 10.80
C PRO A 414 -23.53 -2.08 11.35
N GLY A 415 -23.83 -3.38 11.35
CA GLY A 415 -25.11 -3.88 11.86
C GLY A 415 -26.28 -3.79 10.90
N PHE A 416 -26.08 -3.47 9.62
CA PHE A 416 -27.08 -3.81 8.60
C PHE A 416 -27.02 -5.32 8.32
N GLY A 417 -27.70 -6.10 9.16
CA GLY A 417 -27.80 -7.56 9.01
C GLY A 417 -26.89 -8.41 9.89
N ASP A 418 -26.13 -7.85 10.84
CA ASP A 418 -25.34 -8.68 11.77
C ASP A 418 -26.22 -9.41 12.81
N ASP A 419 -27.39 -8.85 13.12
CA ASP A 419 -28.47 -9.58 13.81
C ASP A 419 -29.43 -10.25 12.81
N GLY A 420 -29.31 -9.92 11.51
CA GLY A 420 -30.06 -10.47 10.38
C GLY A 420 -31.58 -10.34 10.44
N THR A 421 -32.18 -9.79 11.50
CA THR A 421 -33.61 -9.93 11.72
C THR A 421 -34.43 -8.80 11.13
N TYR A 422 -35.39 -9.16 10.28
CA TYR A 422 -36.50 -8.30 9.91
C TYR A 422 -37.80 -8.91 10.40
N SER A 423 -38.80 -8.09 10.69
CA SER A 423 -40.15 -8.61 10.91
C SER A 423 -41.03 -8.27 9.73
N SER A 424 -41.80 -9.23 9.24
CA SER A 424 -42.74 -8.99 8.15
C SER A 424 -44.14 -9.48 8.48
N THR A 425 -45.11 -8.86 7.85
CA THR A 425 -46.48 -9.35 7.76
C THR A 425 -46.78 -9.64 6.29
N HIS A 426 -48.04 -9.94 5.97
CA HIS A 426 -48.49 -10.04 4.58
C HIS A 426 -48.46 -8.70 3.82
N ASN A 427 -48.30 -7.56 4.49
CA ASN A 427 -48.34 -6.23 3.86
C ASN A 427 -47.32 -5.20 4.40
N SER A 428 -46.39 -5.63 5.26
CA SER A 428 -45.40 -4.74 5.85
C SER A 428 -44.07 -5.45 6.10
N ILE A 429 -42.98 -4.70 6.05
CA ILE A 429 -41.62 -5.15 6.42
C ILE A 429 -41.01 -4.11 7.35
N THR A 430 -40.52 -4.54 8.51
CA THR A 430 -39.74 -3.72 9.44
C THR A 430 -38.29 -4.14 9.39
N VAL A 431 -37.42 -3.17 9.12
CA VAL A 431 -35.96 -3.33 9.15
C VAL A 431 -35.38 -2.53 10.31
N SER A 432 -34.31 -3.02 10.92
CA SER A 432 -33.56 -2.36 11.98
C SER A 432 -32.06 -2.40 11.71
N TRP A 433 -31.33 -1.43 12.25
CA TRP A 433 -29.90 -1.26 12.04
C TRP A 433 -29.21 -0.64 13.26
N GLY A 434 -27.89 -0.79 13.34
CA GLY A 434 -27.08 -0.18 14.39
C GLY A 434 -27.02 1.34 14.28
N ALA A 435 -26.89 2.04 15.40
CA ALA A 435 -26.69 3.49 15.38
C ALA A 435 -25.39 3.85 14.66
N HIS A 436 -25.44 4.81 13.73
CA HIS A 436 -24.25 5.25 13.00
C HIS A 436 -23.34 6.10 13.90
N ILE A 437 -22.07 5.70 14.05
CA ILE A 437 -21.10 6.36 14.94
C ILE A 437 -20.83 7.82 14.54
N GLY A 438 -20.95 8.14 13.25
CA GLY A 438 -20.77 9.50 12.72
C GLY A 438 -21.92 10.49 12.96
N ALA A 439 -23.05 10.06 13.56
CA ALA A 439 -24.24 10.89 13.78
C ALA A 439 -24.71 11.65 12.51
N PRO A 440 -25.23 10.95 11.49
CA PRO A 440 -25.74 11.59 10.28
C PRO A 440 -26.88 12.56 10.59
N ASP A 441 -27.14 13.47 9.66
CA ASP A 441 -28.29 14.35 9.73
C ASP A 441 -29.56 13.55 9.41
N GLU A 442 -29.48 12.69 8.40
CA GLU A 442 -30.59 11.88 7.90
C GLU A 442 -30.16 10.44 7.54
N ILE A 443 -31.12 9.51 7.58
CA ILE A 443 -31.02 8.18 6.97
C ILE A 443 -32.01 8.10 5.82
N GLU A 444 -31.54 7.76 4.63
CA GLU A 444 -32.38 7.44 3.48
C GLU A 444 -32.51 5.93 3.30
N LEU A 445 -33.73 5.44 3.17
CA LEU A 445 -34.01 4.06 2.78
C LEU A 445 -34.72 4.03 1.43
N ALA A 446 -34.39 3.05 0.59
CA ALA A 446 -35.13 2.75 -0.63
C ALA A 446 -35.47 1.26 -0.69
N LEU A 447 -36.76 0.95 -0.85
CA LEU A 447 -37.30 -0.41 -0.95
C LEU A 447 -37.54 -0.76 -2.42
N TYR A 448 -36.97 -1.88 -2.86
CA TYR A 448 -37.09 -2.42 -4.20
C TYR A 448 -37.84 -3.74 -4.16
N ASP A 449 -38.78 -3.93 -5.08
CA ASP A 449 -39.44 -5.20 -5.32
C ASP A 449 -38.59 -6.03 -6.28
N VAL A 450 -38.09 -7.17 -5.79
CA VAL A 450 -37.17 -8.03 -6.55
C VAL A 450 -37.88 -9.22 -7.21
N GLY A 451 -39.20 -9.34 -7.04
CA GLY A 451 -40.00 -10.41 -7.64
C GLY A 451 -40.79 -11.25 -6.62
N PRO A 452 -41.31 -12.42 -7.04
CA PRO A 452 -42.08 -13.30 -6.16
C PRO A 452 -41.22 -13.89 -5.02
N ALA A 453 -41.83 -14.08 -3.85
CA ALA A 453 -41.19 -14.74 -2.71
C ALA A 453 -40.96 -16.25 -2.98
N PRO A 454 -39.82 -16.83 -2.55
CA PRO A 454 -39.59 -18.26 -2.65
C PRO A 454 -40.60 -19.04 -1.78
N GLU A 455 -41.04 -20.22 -2.24
CA GLU A 455 -42.11 -21.01 -1.57
C GLU A 455 -41.86 -21.25 -0.08
N ALA A 456 -40.61 -21.43 0.34
CA ALA A 456 -40.23 -21.63 1.74
C ALA A 456 -40.43 -20.38 2.64
N ALA A 457 -40.44 -19.17 2.07
CA ALA A 457 -40.70 -17.93 2.80
C ALA A 457 -42.21 -17.62 2.91
N VAL A 458 -43.03 -18.27 2.09
CA VAL A 458 -44.50 -18.09 2.05
C VAL A 458 -45.21 -19.05 3.02
N ALA A 459 -44.55 -20.14 3.42
CA ALA A 459 -45.12 -21.18 4.28
C ALA A 459 -45.00 -20.83 5.77
N LEU A 460 -46.00 -20.13 6.31
CA LEU A 460 -46.35 -20.24 7.73
C LEU A 460 -47.77 -20.76 7.87
N SER A 461 -47.85 -21.93 8.48
CA SER A 461 -49.03 -22.79 8.63
C SER A 461 -50.09 -22.14 9.51
N ALA A 462 -51.34 -22.44 9.18
CA ALA A 462 -52.57 -21.96 9.82
C ALA A 462 -52.77 -22.39 11.30
N ASP A 463 -51.75 -22.91 11.98
CA ASP A 463 -51.87 -23.50 13.33
C ASP A 463 -51.30 -22.62 14.48
N ASP A 464 -50.53 -21.56 14.21
CA ASP A 464 -50.01 -20.65 15.25
C ASP A 464 -50.88 -19.38 15.47
N ALA A 465 -52.01 -19.26 14.76
CA ALA A 465 -52.86 -18.06 14.80
C ALA A 465 -53.80 -17.95 16.03
N SER A 466 -53.52 -18.67 17.13
CA SER A 466 -54.39 -18.65 18.30
C SER A 466 -53.86 -17.90 19.53
N ASP A 467 -52.65 -17.33 19.51
CA ASP A 467 -52.20 -16.52 20.65
C ASP A 467 -51.09 -15.48 20.33
N ALA A 468 -51.42 -14.43 19.54
CA ALA A 468 -50.79 -13.10 19.60
C ALA A 468 -51.39 -12.15 18.55
N GLY A 469 -51.92 -11.00 18.98
CA GLY A 469 -52.62 -10.01 18.15
C GLY A 469 -51.77 -9.17 17.17
N THR A 470 -50.64 -9.67 16.68
CA THR A 470 -49.84 -9.03 15.62
C THR A 470 -49.16 -10.11 14.80
N GLY A 471 -49.66 -10.42 13.61
CA GLY A 471 -49.14 -11.46 12.71
C GLY A 471 -47.78 -11.12 12.06
N ALA A 472 -46.84 -10.64 12.86
CA ALA A 472 -45.48 -10.30 12.46
C ALA A 472 -44.54 -11.48 12.73
N VAL A 473 -43.75 -11.85 11.73
CA VAL A 473 -42.84 -13.00 11.76
C VAL A 473 -41.42 -12.47 11.64
N THR A 474 -40.52 -12.93 12.51
CA THR A 474 -39.11 -12.58 12.46
C THR A 474 -38.35 -13.54 11.55
N HIS A 475 -37.60 -12.99 10.59
CA HIS A 475 -36.83 -13.73 9.60
C HIS A 475 -35.37 -13.32 9.60
N ALA A 476 -34.46 -14.22 9.23
CA ALA A 476 -33.07 -13.87 8.93
C ALA A 476 -32.94 -13.38 7.47
N ALA A 477 -32.22 -12.29 7.26
CA ALA A 477 -31.89 -11.70 5.95
C ALA A 477 -30.42 -11.93 5.62
N SER A 478 -30.12 -11.98 4.31
CA SER A 478 -28.75 -12.03 3.79
C SER A 478 -28.33 -10.64 3.31
N GLY A 479 -27.31 -10.08 3.95
CA GLY A 479 -26.66 -8.83 3.53
C GLY A 479 -25.53 -9.09 2.54
N THR A 480 -25.39 -8.22 1.54
CA THR A 480 -24.22 -8.21 0.65
C THR A 480 -23.77 -6.77 0.42
N SER A 481 -22.48 -6.49 0.59
CA SER A 481 -21.83 -5.29 0.07
C SER A 481 -21.44 -5.51 -1.40
N PHE A 482 -21.61 -4.49 -2.24
CA PHE A 482 -21.17 -4.56 -3.63
C PHE A 482 -19.65 -4.39 -3.69
N GLY A 483 -18.93 -5.46 -4.05
CA GLY A 483 -17.49 -5.41 -4.28
C GLY A 483 -17.14 -4.75 -5.62
N ALA A 484 -16.06 -3.95 -5.63
CA ALA A 484 -15.51 -3.35 -6.84
C ALA A 484 -14.13 -3.96 -7.15
N GLY A 485 -13.95 -4.42 -8.39
CA GLY A 485 -12.64 -4.76 -8.96
C GLY A 485 -12.05 -3.61 -9.79
N ASP A 486 -10.75 -3.37 -9.61
CA ASP A 486 -9.69 -2.78 -10.46
C ASP A 486 -9.95 -1.69 -11.52
N SER A 487 -11.06 -0.94 -11.53
CA SER A 487 -11.18 0.24 -12.44
C SER A 487 -11.95 1.43 -11.85
N ALA A 488 -11.84 1.59 -10.53
CA ALA A 488 -12.97 2.04 -9.72
C ALA A 488 -13.10 3.55 -9.44
N VAL A 489 -12.30 4.47 -10.00
CA VAL A 489 -12.39 5.89 -9.59
C VAL A 489 -13.51 6.66 -10.34
N SER A 490 -13.82 6.29 -11.58
CA SER A 490 -14.92 6.87 -12.37
C SER A 490 -16.14 5.94 -12.49
N ALA A 491 -15.93 4.64 -12.30
CA ALA A 491 -17.01 3.66 -12.30
C ALA A 491 -17.80 3.63 -10.97
N LEU A 492 -17.21 3.89 -9.79
CA LEU A 492 -17.96 3.82 -8.52
C LEU A 492 -19.15 4.78 -8.43
N ALA A 493 -19.06 5.95 -9.08
CA ALA A 493 -20.19 6.88 -9.16
C ALA A 493 -21.30 6.41 -10.11
N ALA A 494 -21.01 5.47 -11.02
CA ALA A 494 -21.91 5.00 -12.07
C ALA A 494 -22.33 3.51 -11.93
N SER A 495 -21.56 2.67 -11.25
CA SER A 495 -21.76 1.21 -11.14
C SER A 495 -22.61 0.78 -9.93
N ALA A 496 -22.94 1.70 -9.02
CA ALA A 496 -23.90 1.49 -7.92
C ALA A 496 -25.38 1.32 -8.40
N ARG A 497 -25.61 1.03 -9.68
CA ARG A 497 -26.95 0.89 -10.28
C ARG A 497 -27.02 -0.29 -11.25
N ALA A 498 -26.71 -1.50 -10.78
CA ALA A 498 -27.51 -2.62 -11.27
C ALA A 498 -28.93 -2.45 -10.68
N PRO A 499 -30.02 -2.55 -11.47
CA PRO A 499 -31.35 -2.40 -10.92
C PRO A 499 -31.60 -3.54 -9.92
N LEU A 500 -31.70 -3.21 -8.63
CA LEU A 500 -32.04 -4.14 -7.55
C LEU A 500 -33.44 -4.74 -7.74
N GLY A 501 -34.27 -4.12 -8.57
CA GLY A 501 -35.68 -4.42 -8.80
C GLY A 501 -36.44 -3.13 -9.12
N ASP A 502 -37.76 -3.19 -9.06
CA ASP A 502 -38.60 -2.00 -9.23
C ASP A 502 -38.63 -1.21 -7.91
N LEU A 503 -38.27 0.08 -7.96
CA LEU A 503 -38.33 0.95 -6.78
C LEU A 503 -39.79 1.14 -6.34
N VAL A 504 -40.10 0.77 -5.09
CA VAL A 504 -41.46 0.80 -4.53
C VAL A 504 -41.65 1.99 -3.60
N GLN A 505 -40.72 2.20 -2.67
CA GLN A 505 -40.81 3.26 -1.66
C GLN A 505 -39.43 3.86 -1.37
N THR A 506 -39.42 5.14 -1.03
CA THR A 506 -38.26 5.83 -0.47
C THR A 506 -38.69 6.55 0.80
N VAL A 507 -37.82 6.59 1.81
CA VAL A 507 -38.09 7.29 3.06
C VAL A 507 -36.83 7.96 3.57
N THR A 508 -36.99 9.17 4.09
CA THR A 508 -35.94 9.92 4.78
C THR A 508 -36.31 10.01 6.26
N LEU A 509 -35.38 9.66 7.13
CA LEU A 509 -35.55 9.58 8.58
C LEU A 509 -34.49 10.46 9.27
N PRO A 510 -34.72 10.90 10.52
CA PRO A 510 -33.67 11.53 11.31
C PRO A 510 -32.47 10.59 11.44
N GLY A 511 -31.24 11.13 11.43
CA GLY A 511 -30.02 10.32 11.51
C GLY A 511 -29.86 9.47 12.77
N THR A 512 -30.67 9.73 13.81
CA THR A 512 -30.76 8.91 15.03
C THR A 512 -31.67 7.69 14.89
N ALA A 513 -32.39 7.54 13.77
CA ALA A 513 -33.27 6.41 13.54
C ALA A 513 -32.47 5.11 13.44
N THR A 514 -33.02 4.05 14.02
CA THR A 514 -32.44 2.69 14.03
C THR A 514 -33.41 1.63 13.51
N SER A 515 -34.62 2.03 13.10
CA SER A 515 -35.60 1.13 12.48
C SER A 515 -36.62 1.89 11.63
N HIS A 516 -37.24 1.16 10.69
CA HIS A 516 -38.36 1.65 9.89
C HIS A 516 -39.26 0.51 9.44
N THR A 517 -40.58 0.77 9.40
CA THR A 517 -41.58 -0.17 8.88
C THR A 517 -42.17 0.34 7.57
N PHE A 518 -41.85 -0.34 6.48
CA PHE A 518 -42.53 -0.19 5.19
C PHE A 518 -43.90 -0.85 5.27
N THR A 519 -44.94 -0.17 4.80
CA THR A 519 -46.33 -0.67 4.82
C THR A 519 -46.97 -0.56 3.45
N GLY A 520 -48.10 -1.26 3.24
CA GLY A 520 -48.80 -1.27 1.94
C GLY A 520 -48.10 -2.11 0.88
N LEU A 521 -47.34 -3.12 1.30
CA LEU A 521 -46.62 -4.02 0.43
C LEU A 521 -47.54 -5.12 -0.11
N THR A 522 -47.25 -5.59 -1.31
CA THR A 522 -47.95 -6.73 -1.92
C THR A 522 -47.48 -8.03 -1.24
N SER A 523 -48.42 -8.86 -0.82
CA SER A 523 -48.15 -10.18 -0.21
C SER A 523 -47.39 -11.12 -1.14
N SER A 524 -46.63 -12.06 -0.58
CA SER A 524 -45.85 -13.07 -1.33
C SER A 524 -44.84 -12.49 -2.31
N ARG A 525 -44.28 -11.31 -2.02
CA ARG A 525 -43.18 -10.69 -2.76
C ARG A 525 -41.89 -10.69 -1.97
N SER A 526 -40.77 -10.72 -2.69
CA SER A 526 -39.43 -10.50 -2.17
C SER A 526 -39.04 -9.03 -2.38
N PHE A 527 -38.27 -8.50 -1.44
CA PHE A 527 -37.79 -7.13 -1.49
C PHE A 527 -36.30 -7.03 -1.16
N ALA A 528 -35.71 -5.90 -1.54
CA ALA A 528 -34.40 -5.46 -1.09
C ALA A 528 -34.53 -4.03 -0.54
N VAL A 529 -33.75 -3.70 0.49
CA VAL A 529 -33.71 -2.34 1.05
C VAL A 529 -32.28 -1.83 0.97
N THR A 530 -32.11 -0.64 0.41
CA THR A 530 -30.85 0.11 0.56
C THR A 530 -30.97 1.07 1.73
N LEU A 531 -29.91 1.22 2.51
CA LEU A 531 -29.78 2.19 3.58
C LEU A 531 -28.58 3.08 3.34
N THR A 532 -28.80 4.39 3.35
CA THR A 532 -27.78 5.41 3.11
C THR A 532 -27.80 6.43 4.23
N ALA A 533 -26.66 6.70 4.86
CA ALA A 533 -26.55 7.79 5.82
C ALA A 533 -26.19 9.10 5.09
N VAL A 534 -26.84 10.21 5.44
CA VAL A 534 -26.66 11.51 4.80
C VAL A 534 -26.12 12.50 5.82
N PHE A 535 -25.02 13.17 5.46
CA PHE A 535 -24.38 14.22 6.25
C PHE A 535 -24.40 15.54 5.47
N ALA A 536 -24.21 16.65 6.17
CA ALA A 536 -24.01 17.98 5.57
C ALA A 536 -22.91 18.05 4.48
N GLY A 537 -22.00 17.07 4.42
CA GLY A 537 -20.94 16.97 3.42
C GLY A 537 -21.10 15.88 2.35
N GLY A 538 -22.25 15.19 2.30
CA GLY A 538 -22.51 14.09 1.34
C GLY A 538 -23.09 12.83 1.98
N ALA A 539 -23.50 11.87 1.15
CA ALA A 539 -24.10 10.60 1.56
C ALA A 539 -23.08 9.45 1.58
N THR A 540 -23.32 8.42 2.39
CA THR A 540 -22.48 7.21 2.43
C THR A 540 -22.70 6.33 1.21
N SER A 541 -21.83 5.32 1.02
CA SER A 541 -22.19 4.17 0.20
C SER A 541 -23.40 3.46 0.83
N GLY A 542 -24.42 3.14 0.03
CA GLY A 542 -25.64 2.49 0.51
C GLY A 542 -25.39 1.03 0.90
N SER A 543 -25.75 0.64 2.13
CA SER A 543 -25.80 -0.77 2.55
C SER A 543 -27.04 -1.45 1.96
N VAL A 544 -26.98 -2.70 1.51
CA VAL A 544 -28.13 -3.40 0.92
C VAL A 544 -28.50 -4.64 1.71
N LEU A 545 -29.77 -4.71 2.13
CA LEU A 545 -30.42 -5.90 2.67
C LEU A 545 -31.17 -6.61 1.55
N THR A 546 -30.98 -7.91 1.41
CA THR A 546 -31.71 -8.74 0.45
C THR A 546 -32.37 -9.93 1.15
N GLY A 547 -33.27 -10.64 0.46
CA GLY A 547 -33.98 -11.77 1.05
C GLY A 547 -35.11 -11.37 2.01
N LEU A 548 -35.57 -10.12 1.95
CA LEU A 548 -36.77 -9.66 2.64
C LEU A 548 -38.00 -10.23 1.93
N SER A 549 -39.03 -10.65 2.66
CA SER A 549 -40.26 -11.15 2.04
C SER A 549 -41.49 -10.87 2.89
N THR A 550 -42.61 -10.63 2.22
CA THR A 550 -43.94 -10.58 2.85
C THR A 550 -44.59 -11.95 2.81
N ALA A 551 -45.25 -12.35 3.91
CA ALA A 551 -46.01 -13.60 3.97
C ALA A 551 -47.22 -13.62 3.01
N ALA A 552 -47.85 -14.78 2.85
CA ALA A 552 -49.14 -14.89 2.15
C ALA A 552 -50.21 -14.05 2.85
N ALA A 553 -51.12 -13.47 2.08
CA ALA A 553 -52.32 -12.84 2.65
C ALA A 553 -53.12 -13.90 3.43
N PRO A 554 -53.65 -13.56 4.63
CA PRO A 554 -54.49 -14.48 5.38
C PRO A 554 -55.68 -14.89 4.53
N ALA A 555 -55.94 -16.20 4.46
CA ALA A 555 -57.10 -16.72 3.75
C ALA A 555 -58.37 -16.07 4.33
N PRO A 556 -59.36 -15.69 3.50
CA PRO A 556 -60.64 -15.21 4.00
C PRO A 556 -61.23 -16.29 4.91
N GLY A 557 -61.40 -15.97 6.18
CA GLY A 557 -61.82 -16.93 7.20
C GLY A 557 -63.14 -17.62 6.80
N PRO A 558 -63.30 -18.93 7.09
CA PRO A 558 -64.54 -19.62 6.81
C PRO A 558 -65.68 -19.00 7.65
N ALA A 559 -66.86 -18.89 7.05
CA ALA A 559 -68.07 -18.49 7.76
C ALA A 559 -68.31 -19.40 8.98
N PRO A 560 -68.79 -18.88 10.12
CA PRO A 560 -68.86 -19.64 11.37
C PRO A 560 -69.84 -20.80 11.23
N GLY A 561 -69.30 -22.03 11.24
CA GLY A 561 -70.07 -23.27 11.34
C GLY A 561 -70.47 -23.58 12.79
N PRO A 562 -71.54 -24.36 13.02
CA PRO A 562 -72.04 -24.64 14.36
C PRO A 562 -71.05 -25.50 15.15
N GLY A 563 -70.88 -25.15 16.44
CA GLY A 563 -69.86 -25.70 17.32
C GLY A 563 -69.95 -27.22 17.54
N PRO A 564 -68.81 -27.88 17.83
CA PRO A 564 -68.76 -29.33 17.95
C PRO A 564 -69.22 -29.82 19.32
N ALA A 565 -69.91 -30.96 19.31
CA ALA A 565 -70.12 -31.81 20.48
C ALA A 565 -68.81 -32.52 20.87
N PRO A 566 -68.60 -32.87 22.15
CA PRO A 566 -67.32 -33.36 22.64
C PRO A 566 -67.15 -34.87 22.48
N VAL A 567 -65.92 -35.35 22.79
CA VAL A 567 -65.46 -36.71 23.21
C VAL A 567 -64.52 -37.37 22.18
N PRO A 568 -63.50 -38.22 22.55
CA PRO A 568 -62.79 -38.47 23.82
C PRO A 568 -61.23 -38.36 23.74
N GLU A 569 -60.57 -38.37 24.91
CA GLU A 569 -59.11 -38.52 25.10
C GLU A 569 -58.55 -39.88 24.63
N PRO A 570 -57.27 -39.94 24.20
CA PRO A 570 -56.49 -41.17 24.14
C PRO A 570 -55.43 -41.29 25.28
N ASP A 571 -55.27 -42.54 25.70
CA ASP A 571 -54.40 -43.12 26.75
C ASP A 571 -52.88 -42.91 26.49
N PRO A 572 -52.00 -42.83 27.52
CA PRO A 572 -50.61 -42.43 27.36
C PRO A 572 -49.68 -43.62 27.10
N GLY A 573 -49.05 -43.65 25.93
CA GLY A 573 -48.07 -44.66 25.54
C GLY A 573 -46.61 -44.15 25.60
N THR A 574 -45.90 -44.59 26.65
CA THR A 574 -44.46 -44.93 26.71
C THR A 574 -43.42 -44.02 26.03
N VAL A 575 -42.66 -43.32 26.87
CA VAL A 575 -41.36 -42.69 26.59
C VAL A 575 -40.24 -43.73 26.63
N THR A 576 -39.37 -43.74 25.61
CA THR A 576 -38.03 -44.35 25.68
C THR A 576 -37.00 -43.34 25.18
N PRO A 577 -35.89 -43.09 25.90
CA PRO A 577 -34.87 -42.13 25.48
C PRO A 577 -33.81 -42.81 24.60
N ILE A 578 -33.38 -42.13 23.54
CA ILE A 578 -32.14 -42.46 22.83
C ILE A 578 -31.19 -41.27 22.96
N THR A 579 -30.15 -41.50 23.75
CA THR A 579 -28.86 -40.80 23.77
C THR A 579 -28.01 -41.20 22.57
N ASP A 580 -27.38 -40.23 21.90
CA ASP A 580 -25.96 -40.22 21.51
C ASP A 580 -25.65 -38.89 20.81
N GLN A 581 -24.76 -38.05 21.35
CA GLN A 581 -23.29 -38.07 21.28
C GLN A 581 -22.73 -37.58 19.92
N ILE A 582 -21.96 -36.52 20.08
CA ILE A 582 -21.10 -35.82 19.12
C ILE A 582 -20.03 -36.78 18.60
N SER A 583 -19.79 -36.78 17.29
CA SER A 583 -18.50 -37.21 16.74
C SER A 583 -18.10 -36.41 15.51
N ARG A 584 -16.89 -35.86 15.59
CA ARG A 584 -16.06 -35.37 14.49
C ARG A 584 -15.75 -36.51 13.50
N THR A 585 -15.69 -36.19 12.21
CA THR A 585 -14.74 -36.78 11.24
C THR A 585 -14.41 -35.70 10.21
N GLY A 586 -13.11 -35.45 10.03
CA GLY A 586 -12.56 -34.55 9.01
C GLY A 586 -12.06 -35.27 7.77
N ASP A 587 -11.46 -34.46 6.89
CA ASP A 587 -10.66 -34.77 5.69
C ASP A 587 -11.43 -35.38 4.49
N ASP A 588 -11.28 -34.95 3.23
CA ASP A 588 -10.16 -34.35 2.49
C ASP A 588 -10.69 -33.54 1.29
N ASP A 589 -10.00 -32.45 0.91
CA ASP A 589 -9.57 -32.17 -0.49
C ASP A 589 -9.10 -30.70 -0.65
N ARG A 590 -7.84 -30.44 -0.27
CA ARG A 590 -7.06 -29.28 -0.78
C ARG A 590 -5.57 -29.63 -0.90
N SER A 591 -5.24 -30.41 -1.92
CA SER A 591 -3.87 -30.75 -2.30
C SER A 591 -3.40 -29.91 -3.50
N TRP A 592 -2.92 -28.68 -3.24
CA TRP A 592 -1.99 -28.00 -4.18
C TRP A 592 -1.07 -26.89 -3.59
N MET A 593 -1.03 -26.62 -2.28
CA MET A 593 -0.25 -25.48 -1.72
C MET A 593 0.82 -25.87 -0.69
N LEU A 594 1.76 -26.76 -1.06
CA LEU A 594 2.94 -27.06 -0.21
C LEU A 594 4.30 -26.77 -0.85
N TRP A 595 4.36 -26.15 -2.03
CA TRP A 595 5.65 -25.90 -2.70
C TRP A 595 6.13 -24.44 -2.73
N ALA A 596 5.30 -23.46 -2.34
CA ALA A 596 5.72 -22.05 -2.37
C ALA A 596 6.50 -21.60 -1.10
N GLY A 597 6.18 -22.14 0.08
CA GLY A 597 6.80 -21.74 1.34
C GLY A 597 8.17 -22.36 1.63
N GLY A 598 8.48 -23.52 1.03
CA GLY A 598 9.75 -24.23 1.25
C GLY A 598 10.93 -23.72 0.40
N ALA A 599 10.64 -23.08 -0.74
CA ALA A 599 11.68 -22.60 -1.66
C ALA A 599 12.42 -21.35 -1.14
N LEU A 600 11.76 -20.51 -0.33
CA LEU A 600 12.34 -19.30 0.25
C LEU A 600 13.35 -19.57 1.39
N VAL A 601 13.45 -20.80 1.91
CA VAL A 601 14.45 -21.13 2.95
C VAL A 601 15.63 -21.94 2.40
N LEU A 602 15.46 -22.62 1.26
CA LEU A 602 16.48 -23.50 0.69
C LEU A 602 17.33 -22.89 -0.44
N VAL A 603 16.87 -21.83 -1.12
CA VAL A 603 17.65 -21.21 -2.20
C VAL A 603 18.77 -20.28 -1.68
N GLY A 604 18.61 -19.69 -0.50
CA GLY A 604 19.64 -18.84 0.13
C GLY A 604 20.96 -19.55 0.45
N VAL A 605 20.94 -20.87 0.65
CA VAL A 605 22.14 -21.68 0.94
C VAL A 605 22.86 -22.11 -0.35
N VAL A 606 22.13 -22.30 -1.46
CA VAL A 606 22.73 -22.75 -2.73
C VAL A 606 23.44 -21.62 -3.47
N SER A 607 22.94 -20.39 -3.39
CA SER A 607 23.58 -19.23 -4.03
C SER A 607 24.92 -18.83 -3.38
N MET A 608 25.08 -18.99 -2.06
CA MET A 608 26.38 -18.76 -1.39
C MET A 608 27.43 -19.82 -1.73
N ILE A 609 27.02 -21.07 -1.99
CA ILE A 609 27.95 -22.14 -2.37
C ILE A 609 28.44 -21.95 -3.82
N TRP A 610 27.59 -21.44 -4.72
CA TRP A 610 27.97 -21.23 -6.12
C TRP A 610 28.96 -20.08 -6.34
N VAL A 611 28.85 -19.00 -5.56
CA VAL A 611 29.82 -17.87 -5.58
C VAL A 611 31.21 -18.32 -5.10
N SER A 612 31.28 -19.24 -4.15
CA SER A 612 32.55 -19.77 -3.65
C SER A 612 33.22 -20.76 -4.63
N VAL A 613 32.43 -21.58 -5.34
CA VAL A 613 32.95 -22.56 -6.32
C VAL A 613 33.45 -21.91 -7.62
N ARG A 614 32.91 -20.74 -8.01
CA ARG A 614 33.40 -20.01 -9.21
C ARG A 614 34.71 -19.27 -8.96
N ARG A 615 34.99 -18.82 -7.72
CA ARG A 615 36.27 -18.21 -7.33
C ARG A 615 37.40 -19.25 -7.32
N SER A 616 37.15 -20.46 -6.83
CA SER A 616 38.14 -21.56 -6.79
C SER A 616 38.58 -22.08 -8.18
N ARG A 617 37.75 -21.94 -9.23
CA ARG A 617 38.08 -22.45 -10.58
C ARG A 617 38.88 -21.47 -11.44
N ARG A 618 39.06 -20.21 -11.01
CA ARG A 618 39.85 -19.21 -11.73
C ARG A 618 41.33 -19.22 -11.33
N ASP A 619 41.66 -19.74 -10.15
CA ASP A 619 43.04 -19.79 -9.62
C ASP A 619 43.80 -21.12 -9.92
N GLY A 620 43.22 -22.01 -10.73
CA GLY A 620 43.70 -23.40 -10.89
C GLY A 620 44.26 -23.81 -12.26
N ARG A 621 44.52 -22.89 -13.19
CA ARG A 621 45.13 -23.23 -14.50
C ARG A 621 46.20 -22.24 -14.90
N GLY A 622 47.43 -22.51 -14.45
CA GLY A 622 48.62 -21.76 -14.82
C GLY A 622 49.90 -22.41 -14.28
N SER A 623 50.09 -23.71 -14.54
CA SER A 623 51.39 -24.38 -14.45
C SER A 623 51.38 -25.66 -15.28
N ASP A 624 51.71 -25.50 -16.56
CA ASP A 624 52.60 -26.36 -17.36
C ASP A 624 52.95 -25.65 -18.67
#